data_AF-A0A067NME4-F1
#
_entry.id   AF-A0A067NME4-F1
#
_cell.length_a   1.000
_cell.length_b   1.000
_cell.length_c   1.000
_cell.angle_alpha   90.00
_cell.angle_beta   90.00
_cell.angle_gamma   90.00
#
_symmetry.space_group_name_H-M   'P 1'
#
loop_
_entity.id
_entity.type
_entity.pdbx_description
1 polymer ?
#
loop_
_entity_poly.entity_id
_entity_poly.type
_entity_poly.pdbx_seq_one_letter_code
_entity_poly.pdbx_strand_id
1 'polypeptide(L)'
;QSIEIIPGDLDIWRAPNSTTPFLRVDGHLGVLQKLLYKLYVTAQTIFYSIRREQRTPTIYSDLVDITAVILLANPAHQTALHERKKLVEARVIRADDELELLGLLQATKSHAKESILWAHRRWLLNEAGDSGIGRISCHTLRQEFTAVFRAAEVYPRNYYAWSHWRFCVDALLDTLTVGITDDRLHLLLEQYDQLSLWVEQHISDYSAAHHLTNLVALVCRLDGGLGASTESRISPASAFDHVTTLLSRYPSHESLWACAR
;
A
#
# COMPACT_ATOMS: atom_id res chain seq x y z
N GLN A 1 -10.05 -10.12 0.59
CA GLN A 1 -10.81 -9.44 -0.49
C GLN A 1 -9.81 -8.81 -1.45
N SER A 2 -9.96 -9.05 -2.75
CA SER A 2 -9.15 -8.42 -3.81
C SER A 2 -10.02 -8.17 -5.04
N ILE A 3 -9.52 -7.34 -5.96
CA ILE A 3 -10.06 -7.19 -7.30
C ILE A 3 -9.04 -7.76 -8.28
N GLU A 4 -9.47 -8.56 -9.24
CA GLU A 4 -8.63 -9.13 -10.27
C GLU A 4 -9.20 -8.87 -11.66
N ILE A 5 -8.33 -8.44 -12.58
CA ILE A 5 -8.69 -8.28 -13.98
C ILE A 5 -8.44 -9.60 -14.69
N ILE A 6 -9.53 -10.25 -15.12
CA ILE A 6 -9.50 -11.59 -15.70
C ILE A 6 -9.47 -11.49 -17.23
N PRO A 7 -8.56 -12.20 -17.92
CA PRO A 7 -8.49 -12.17 -19.37
C PRO A 7 -9.73 -12.83 -20.00
N GLY A 8 -10.16 -12.32 -21.15
CA GLY A 8 -11.22 -12.93 -21.95
C GLY A 8 -12.59 -12.24 -21.85
N ASP A 9 -13.64 -13.01 -22.11
CA ASP A 9 -15.03 -12.56 -22.24
C ASP A 9 -15.97 -13.36 -21.34
N LEU A 10 -17.22 -12.88 -21.20
CA LEU A 10 -18.25 -13.53 -20.39
C LEU A 10 -18.46 -14.98 -20.83
N ASP A 11 -18.42 -15.27 -22.12
CA ASP A 11 -18.68 -16.61 -22.66
C ASP A 11 -17.70 -17.69 -22.13
N ILE A 12 -16.52 -17.30 -21.68
CA ILE A 12 -15.49 -18.21 -21.15
C ILE A 12 -15.70 -18.48 -19.65
N TRP A 13 -16.21 -17.50 -18.92
CA TRP A 13 -16.22 -17.51 -17.45
C TRP A 13 -17.61 -17.52 -16.83
N ARG A 14 -18.68 -17.47 -17.63
CA ARG A 14 -20.05 -17.38 -17.12
C ARG A 14 -20.44 -18.65 -16.37
N ALA A 15 -20.62 -18.54 -15.06
CA ALA A 15 -21.31 -19.56 -14.30
C ALA A 15 -22.76 -19.68 -14.78
N PRO A 16 -23.35 -20.90 -14.86
CA PRO A 16 -24.68 -21.13 -15.43
C PRO A 16 -25.81 -20.26 -14.85
N ASN A 17 -25.63 -19.74 -13.62
CA ASN A 17 -26.64 -18.97 -12.89
C ASN A 17 -26.22 -17.52 -12.59
N SER A 18 -25.17 -16.99 -13.23
CA SER A 18 -24.73 -15.60 -12.96
C SER A 18 -25.59 -14.57 -13.71
N THR A 19 -26.23 -13.68 -12.96
CA THR A 19 -26.99 -12.53 -13.48
C THR A 19 -26.13 -11.27 -13.61
N THR A 20 -24.95 -11.23 -12.99
CA THR A 20 -24.02 -10.11 -13.09
C THR A 20 -22.88 -10.45 -14.05
N PRO A 21 -22.31 -9.43 -14.73
CA PRO A 21 -21.18 -9.65 -15.62
C PRO A 21 -19.83 -9.72 -14.87
N PHE A 22 -19.88 -9.83 -13.53
CA PHE A 22 -18.72 -9.89 -12.64
C PHE A 22 -18.66 -11.26 -11.96
N LEU A 23 -17.45 -11.72 -11.67
CA LEU A 23 -17.22 -12.98 -10.96
C LEU A 23 -17.00 -12.68 -9.49
N ARG A 24 -17.73 -13.36 -8.60
CA ARG A 24 -17.54 -13.22 -7.16
C ARG A 24 -17.29 -14.59 -6.55
N VAL A 25 -16.10 -14.79 -6.01
CA VAL A 25 -15.67 -16.05 -5.39
C VAL A 25 -14.99 -15.71 -4.08
N ASP A 26 -15.45 -16.27 -2.96
CA ASP A 26 -14.83 -16.13 -1.62
C ASP A 26 -14.48 -14.68 -1.19
N GLY A 27 -15.30 -13.71 -1.59
CA GLY A 27 -15.06 -12.30 -1.28
C GLY A 27 -14.02 -11.60 -2.18
N HIS A 28 -13.66 -12.22 -3.30
CA HIS A 28 -12.85 -11.65 -4.38
C HIS A 28 -13.73 -11.28 -5.57
N LEU A 29 -13.42 -10.15 -6.20
CA LEU A 29 -14.14 -9.63 -7.36
C LEU A 29 -13.30 -9.78 -8.63
N GLY A 30 -13.72 -10.66 -9.52
CA GLY A 30 -13.18 -10.81 -10.86
C GLY A 30 -13.90 -9.89 -11.85
N VAL A 31 -13.15 -9.01 -12.50
CA VAL A 31 -13.65 -8.12 -13.54
C VAL A 31 -13.05 -8.53 -14.88
N LEU A 32 -13.90 -8.86 -15.85
CA LEU A 32 -13.45 -9.29 -17.17
C LEU A 32 -12.83 -8.13 -17.94
N GLN A 33 -11.65 -8.34 -18.51
CA GLN A 33 -10.87 -7.29 -19.16
C GLN A 33 -11.63 -6.59 -20.31
N LYS A 34 -12.32 -7.35 -21.18
CA LYS A 34 -13.11 -6.77 -22.27
C LYS A 34 -14.27 -5.92 -21.77
N LEU A 35 -14.93 -6.35 -20.70
CA LEU A 35 -16.00 -5.59 -20.07
C LEU A 35 -15.44 -4.30 -19.46
N LEU A 36 -14.34 -4.40 -18.71
CA LEU A 36 -13.68 -3.26 -18.09
C LEU A 36 -13.31 -2.19 -19.12
N TYR A 37 -12.78 -2.58 -20.28
CA TYR A 37 -12.45 -1.59 -21.32
C TYR A 37 -13.68 -0.95 -21.98
N LYS A 38 -14.77 -1.70 -22.15
CA LYS A 38 -16.05 -1.11 -22.61
C LYS A 38 -16.56 -0.09 -21.59
N LEU A 39 -16.57 -0.46 -20.31
CA LEU A 39 -16.95 0.42 -19.21
C LEU A 39 -16.04 1.64 -19.13
N TYR A 40 -14.72 1.47 -19.31
CA TYR A 40 -13.74 2.55 -19.29
C TYR A 40 -14.00 3.61 -20.37
N VAL A 41 -14.35 3.20 -21.59
CA VAL A 41 -14.68 4.16 -22.67
C VAL A 41 -15.93 4.95 -22.32
N THR A 42 -16.99 4.27 -21.88
CA THR A 42 -18.23 4.94 -21.45
C THR A 42 -18.00 5.86 -20.25
N ALA A 43 -17.24 5.40 -19.25
CA ALA A 43 -16.90 6.15 -18.06
C ALA A 43 -16.12 7.42 -18.40
N GLN A 44 -15.15 7.37 -19.33
CA GLN A 44 -14.44 8.56 -19.77
C GLN A 44 -15.37 9.57 -20.45
N THR A 45 -16.26 9.12 -21.34
CA THR A 45 -17.21 10.02 -22.00
C THR A 45 -18.08 10.76 -20.99
N ILE A 46 -18.64 10.03 -20.02
CA ILE A 46 -19.48 10.63 -18.97
C ILE A 46 -18.62 11.52 -18.05
N PHE A 47 -17.42 11.08 -17.64
CA PHE A 47 -16.52 11.85 -16.80
C PHE A 47 -16.24 13.24 -17.39
N TYR A 48 -15.90 13.31 -18.68
CA TYR A 48 -15.60 14.59 -19.33
C TYR A 48 -16.82 15.49 -19.52
N SER A 49 -18.04 14.94 -19.61
CA SER A 49 -19.26 15.74 -19.62
C SER A 49 -19.57 16.29 -18.22
N ILE A 50 -19.69 15.41 -17.22
CA ILE A 50 -20.21 15.79 -15.90
C ILE A 50 -19.19 16.57 -15.05
N ARG A 51 -17.88 16.39 -15.27
CA ARG A 51 -16.86 17.08 -14.46
C ARG A 51 -16.92 18.59 -14.59
N ARG A 52 -17.51 19.12 -15.68
CA ARG A 52 -17.66 20.55 -15.96
C ARG A 52 -18.99 21.12 -15.46
N GLU A 53 -19.92 20.25 -15.06
CA GLU A 53 -21.23 20.65 -14.59
C GLU A 53 -21.17 21.20 -13.16
N GLN A 54 -22.22 21.94 -12.79
CA GLN A 54 -22.38 22.41 -11.41
C GLN A 54 -22.45 21.23 -10.46
N ARG A 55 -21.71 21.32 -9.36
CA ARG A 55 -21.66 20.26 -8.36
C ARG A 55 -23.00 20.14 -7.64
N THR A 56 -23.67 19.01 -7.84
CA THR A 56 -24.90 18.58 -7.16
C THR A 56 -24.65 17.24 -6.47
N PRO A 57 -25.47 16.81 -5.49
CA PRO A 57 -25.33 15.50 -4.85
C PRO A 57 -25.29 14.33 -5.85
N THR A 58 -26.08 14.38 -6.92
CA THR A 58 -26.08 13.36 -7.98
C THR A 58 -24.75 13.35 -8.74
N ILE A 59 -24.25 14.52 -9.17
CA ILE A 59 -22.98 14.63 -9.89
C ILE A 59 -21.82 14.17 -9.01
N TYR A 60 -21.87 14.44 -7.71
CA TYR A 60 -20.89 13.93 -6.76
C TYR A 60 -20.90 12.40 -6.71
N SER A 61 -22.07 11.77 -6.56
CA SER A 61 -22.21 10.31 -6.59
C SER A 61 -21.68 9.72 -7.89
N ASP A 62 -22.06 10.28 -9.03
CA ASP A 62 -21.62 9.81 -10.35
C ASP A 62 -20.11 9.92 -10.51
N LEU A 63 -19.50 11.01 -10.05
CA LEU A 63 -18.05 11.19 -10.09
C LEU A 63 -17.32 10.16 -9.19
N VAL A 64 -17.87 9.78 -8.04
CA VAL A 64 -17.30 8.72 -7.17
C VAL A 64 -17.22 7.41 -7.94
N ASP A 65 -18.32 6.99 -8.56
CA ASP A 65 -18.41 5.71 -9.26
C ASP A 65 -17.59 5.69 -10.55
N ILE A 66 -17.73 6.73 -11.37
CA ILE A 66 -17.07 6.83 -12.67
C ILE A 66 -15.55 6.90 -12.51
N THR A 67 -15.05 7.65 -11.53
CA THR A 67 -13.61 7.72 -11.29
C THR A 67 -13.06 6.39 -10.75
N ALA A 68 -13.83 5.63 -9.97
CA ALA A 68 -13.41 4.29 -9.54
C ALA A 68 -13.27 3.33 -10.73
N VAL A 69 -14.23 3.35 -11.67
CA VAL A 69 -14.15 2.56 -12.92
C VAL A 69 -12.94 2.98 -13.77
N ILE A 70 -12.70 4.29 -13.90
CA ILE A 70 -11.55 4.83 -14.63
C ILE A 70 -10.23 4.33 -14.01
N LEU A 71 -10.10 4.38 -12.69
CA LEU A 71 -8.86 3.98 -12.00
C LEU A 71 -8.64 2.48 -11.97
N LEU A 72 -9.72 1.68 -11.97
CA LEU A 72 -9.61 0.24 -12.13
C LEU A 72 -9.05 -0.15 -13.50
N ALA A 73 -9.39 0.60 -14.57
CA ALA A 73 -8.88 0.35 -15.92
C ALA A 73 -7.53 1.03 -16.20
N ASN A 74 -7.32 2.21 -15.61
CA ASN A 74 -6.14 3.05 -15.81
C ASN A 74 -5.73 3.69 -14.47
N PRO A 75 -4.93 2.98 -13.65
CA PRO A 75 -4.51 3.46 -12.33
C PRO A 75 -3.66 4.75 -12.38
N ALA A 76 -3.06 5.06 -13.52
CA ALA A 76 -2.23 6.24 -13.73
C ALA A 76 -3.04 7.47 -14.21
N HIS A 77 -4.38 7.40 -14.21
CA HIS A 77 -5.23 8.48 -14.72
C HIS A 77 -5.27 9.71 -13.80
N GLN A 78 -4.26 10.57 -13.95
CA GLN A 78 -4.01 11.81 -13.18
C GLN A 78 -5.28 12.65 -12.95
N THR A 79 -6.06 12.91 -14.00
CA THR A 79 -7.25 13.76 -13.90
C THR A 79 -8.35 13.15 -13.03
N ALA A 80 -8.45 11.83 -13.00
CA ALA A 80 -9.45 11.12 -12.19
C ALA A 80 -9.02 11.14 -10.73
N LEU A 81 -7.74 10.87 -10.44
CA LEU A 81 -7.19 11.01 -9.08
C LEU A 81 -7.32 12.44 -8.55
N HIS A 82 -7.03 13.45 -9.36
CA HIS A 82 -7.22 14.84 -8.96
C HIS A 82 -8.69 15.16 -8.67
N GLU A 83 -9.63 14.59 -9.42
CA GLU A 83 -11.06 14.75 -9.11
C GLU A 83 -11.42 14.03 -7.80
N ARG A 84 -10.86 12.86 -7.52
CA ARG A 84 -11.03 12.17 -6.23
C ARG A 84 -10.48 12.96 -5.06
N LYS A 85 -9.35 13.68 -5.22
CA LYS A 85 -8.87 14.63 -4.21
C LYS A 85 -9.93 15.67 -3.86
N LYS A 86 -10.54 16.30 -4.86
CA LYS A 86 -11.63 17.28 -4.64
C LYS A 86 -12.84 16.65 -3.95
N LEU A 87 -13.17 15.40 -4.26
CA LEU A 87 -14.27 14.68 -3.62
C LEU A 87 -13.97 14.40 -2.13
N VAL A 88 -12.72 14.09 -1.78
CA VAL A 88 -12.27 13.96 -0.39
C VAL A 88 -12.27 15.30 0.34
N GLU A 89 -11.73 16.35 -0.27
CA GLU A 89 -11.72 17.73 0.27
C GLU A 89 -13.16 18.25 0.51
N ALA A 90 -14.08 17.94 -0.42
CA ALA A 90 -15.51 18.24 -0.29
C ALA A 90 -16.26 17.33 0.68
N ARG A 91 -15.57 16.39 1.36
CA ARG A 91 -16.13 15.42 2.32
C ARG A 91 -17.22 14.51 1.72
N VAL A 92 -17.19 14.32 0.41
CA VAL A 92 -18.04 13.36 -0.32
C VAL A 92 -17.48 11.95 -0.18
N ILE A 93 -16.15 11.81 -0.25
CA ILE A 93 -15.44 10.56 0.00
C ILE A 93 -14.72 10.69 1.35
N ARG A 94 -14.85 9.69 2.22
CA ARG A 94 -14.03 9.60 3.43
C ARG A 94 -12.62 9.13 3.05
N ALA A 95 -11.60 9.67 3.72
CA ALA A 95 -10.22 9.26 3.45
C ALA A 95 -10.00 7.75 3.67
N ASP A 96 -10.64 7.16 4.68
CA ASP A 96 -10.57 5.72 4.95
C ASP A 96 -11.10 4.88 3.78
N ASP A 97 -12.26 5.26 3.22
CA ASP A 97 -12.88 4.56 2.10
C ASP A 97 -12.01 4.67 0.83
N GLU A 98 -11.34 5.82 0.65
CA GLU A 98 -10.39 6.02 -0.44
C GLU A 98 -9.13 5.16 -0.27
N LEU A 99 -8.60 5.05 0.95
CA LEU A 99 -7.47 4.17 1.25
C LEU A 99 -7.80 2.69 1.03
N GLU A 100 -9.05 2.29 1.27
CA GLU A 100 -9.56 0.95 0.97
C GLU A 100 -9.60 0.71 -0.55
N LEU A 101 -10.16 1.63 -1.33
CA LEU A 101 -10.13 1.55 -2.80
C LEU A 101 -8.70 1.42 -3.32
N LEU A 102 -7.79 2.27 -2.84
CA LEU A 102 -6.38 2.20 -3.22
C LEU A 102 -5.75 0.85 -2.85
N GLY A 103 -6.11 0.29 -1.69
CA GLY A 103 -5.63 -1.04 -1.28
C GLY A 103 -6.08 -2.13 -2.24
N LEU A 104 -7.33 -2.07 -2.73
CA LEU A 104 -7.84 -3.00 -3.73
C LEU A 104 -7.14 -2.82 -5.08
N LEU A 105 -6.93 -1.57 -5.53
CA LEU A 105 -6.21 -1.29 -6.77
C LEU A 105 -4.77 -1.80 -6.69
N GLN A 106 -4.03 -1.45 -5.63
CA GLN A 106 -2.62 -1.80 -5.44
C GLN A 106 -2.38 -3.29 -5.14
N ALA A 107 -3.43 -4.06 -4.82
CA ALA A 107 -3.38 -5.51 -4.76
C ALA A 107 -3.38 -6.18 -6.16
N THR A 108 -3.57 -5.41 -7.24
CA THR A 108 -3.47 -5.91 -8.62
C THR A 108 -2.06 -5.73 -9.16
N LYS A 109 -1.47 -6.76 -9.77
CA LYS A 109 -0.07 -6.75 -10.27
C LYS A 109 0.28 -5.59 -11.19
N SER A 110 -0.61 -5.24 -12.11
CA SER A 110 -0.41 -4.12 -13.04
C SER A 110 -0.40 -2.77 -12.32
N HIS A 111 -1.09 -2.65 -11.18
CA HIS A 111 -1.32 -1.39 -10.47
C HIS A 111 -0.40 -1.21 -9.26
N ALA A 112 0.08 -2.31 -8.67
CA ALA A 112 0.93 -2.29 -7.48
C ALA A 112 2.19 -1.41 -7.64
N LYS A 113 2.71 -1.31 -8.86
CA LYS A 113 3.90 -0.51 -9.20
C LYS A 113 3.58 0.93 -9.62
N GLU A 114 2.34 1.37 -9.56
CA GLU A 114 1.95 2.69 -10.06
C GLU A 114 2.27 3.77 -9.03
N SER A 115 3.31 4.56 -9.34
CA SER A 115 3.87 5.56 -8.43
C SER A 115 2.86 6.61 -7.99
N ILE A 116 1.92 6.99 -8.86
CA ILE A 116 0.92 7.99 -8.52
C ILE A 116 -0.10 7.47 -7.51
N LEU A 117 -0.46 6.17 -7.52
CA LEU A 117 -1.36 5.63 -6.50
C LEU A 117 -0.72 5.74 -5.11
N TRP A 118 0.58 5.45 -5.00
CA TRP A 118 1.32 5.63 -3.76
C TRP A 118 1.44 7.10 -3.33
N ALA A 119 1.60 8.02 -4.29
CA ALA A 119 1.60 9.44 -4.00
C ALA A 119 0.22 9.93 -3.50
N HIS A 120 -0.87 9.45 -4.10
CA HIS A 120 -2.23 9.74 -3.65
C HIS A 120 -2.50 9.15 -2.26
N ARG A 121 -2.04 7.92 -2.00
CA ARG A 121 -2.10 7.27 -0.69
C ARG A 121 -1.43 8.10 0.42
N ARG A 122 -0.21 8.58 0.18
CA ARG A 122 0.50 9.45 1.14
C ARG A 122 -0.20 10.80 1.34
N TRP A 123 -0.79 11.37 0.28
CA TRP A 123 -1.61 12.56 0.41
C TRP A 123 -2.80 12.32 1.35
N LEU A 124 -3.53 11.21 1.20
CA LEU A 124 -4.65 10.85 2.09
C LEU A 124 -4.22 10.72 3.55
N LEU A 125 -3.07 10.11 3.82
CA LEU A 125 -2.56 9.98 5.19
C LEU A 125 -2.25 11.34 5.82
N ASN A 126 -1.78 12.31 5.02
CA ASN A 126 -1.55 13.67 5.48
C ASN A 126 -2.85 14.48 5.65
N GLU A 127 -3.89 14.23 4.84
CA GLU A 127 -5.19 14.89 4.96
C GLU A 127 -6.05 14.30 6.10
N ALA A 128 -5.99 12.98 6.31
CA ALA A 128 -6.76 12.28 7.33
C ALA A 128 -6.20 12.53 8.74
N GLY A 129 -4.90 12.74 8.85
CA GLY A 129 -4.28 13.23 10.08
C GLY A 129 -4.40 14.74 10.11
N ASP A 130 -5.46 15.29 10.72
CA ASP A 130 -5.62 16.73 10.96
C ASP A 130 -4.29 17.35 11.44
N SER A 131 -3.52 17.97 10.54
CA SER A 131 -2.23 18.61 10.83
C SER A 131 -1.10 17.68 11.31
N GLY A 132 -0.48 16.92 10.39
CA GLY A 132 0.93 16.52 10.47
C GLY A 132 1.24 15.02 10.54
N ILE A 133 2.43 14.65 10.04
CA ILE A 133 2.97 13.27 9.92
C ILE A 133 2.98 12.51 11.27
N GLY A 134 2.96 13.22 12.41
CA GLY A 134 2.92 12.64 13.75
C GLY A 134 1.54 12.22 14.28
N ARG A 135 0.45 12.33 13.50
CA ARG A 135 -0.92 12.01 13.97
C ARG A 135 -1.53 10.76 13.36
N ILE A 136 -0.83 10.04 12.49
CA ILE A 136 -1.31 8.77 11.94
C ILE A 136 -1.43 7.75 13.07
N SER A 137 -2.62 7.20 13.29
CA SER A 137 -2.88 6.23 14.36
C SER A 137 -2.10 4.93 14.15
N CYS A 138 -1.80 4.19 15.23
CA CYS A 138 -1.19 2.85 15.11
C CYS A 138 -2.05 1.89 14.29
N HIS A 139 -3.38 2.02 14.37
CA HIS A 139 -4.32 1.23 13.59
C HIS A 139 -4.13 1.48 12.09
N THR A 140 -4.14 2.75 11.68
CA THR A 140 -3.92 3.16 10.29
C THR A 140 -2.55 2.71 9.79
N LEU A 141 -1.47 2.93 10.58
CA LEU A 141 -0.14 2.46 10.20
C LEU A 141 -0.10 0.94 9.97
N ARG A 142 -0.75 0.14 10.82
CA ARG A 142 -0.81 -1.32 10.64
C ARG A 142 -1.52 -1.72 9.35
N GLN A 143 -2.57 -0.99 8.96
CA GLN A 143 -3.24 -1.17 7.66
C GLN A 143 -2.30 -0.82 6.50
N GLU A 144 -1.54 0.27 6.63
CA GLU A 144 -0.57 0.71 5.62
C GLU A 144 0.57 -0.28 5.43
N PHE A 145 1.15 -0.80 6.51
CA PHE A 145 2.15 -1.86 6.45
C PHE A 145 1.59 -3.12 5.78
N THR A 146 0.36 -3.52 6.12
CA THR A 146 -0.32 -4.63 5.45
C THR A 146 -0.46 -4.39 3.94
N ALA A 147 -0.80 -3.17 3.52
CA ALA A 147 -0.92 -2.81 2.10
C ALA A 147 0.44 -2.88 1.37
N VAL A 148 1.53 -2.46 2.02
CA VAL A 148 2.90 -2.59 1.49
C VAL A 148 3.22 -4.05 1.21
N PHE A 149 3.11 -4.92 2.21
CA PHE A 149 3.50 -6.32 2.06
C PHE A 149 2.66 -7.03 0.99
N ARG A 150 1.35 -6.75 0.94
CA ARG A 150 0.49 -7.26 -0.15
C ARG A 150 0.95 -6.79 -1.53
N ALA A 151 1.31 -5.51 -1.67
CA ALA A 151 1.77 -4.98 -2.96
C ALA A 151 3.16 -5.51 -3.35
N ALA A 152 4.02 -5.82 -2.37
CA ALA A 152 5.33 -6.44 -2.57
C ALA A 152 5.20 -7.93 -2.95
N GLU A 153 4.18 -8.63 -2.44
CA GLU A 153 3.87 -10.03 -2.79
C GLU A 153 3.48 -10.14 -4.26
N VAL A 154 2.59 -9.25 -4.69
CA VAL A 154 2.03 -9.29 -6.05
C VAL A 154 3.02 -8.73 -7.08
N TYR A 155 3.90 -7.81 -6.68
CA TYR A 155 4.95 -7.24 -7.52
C TYR A 155 6.32 -7.33 -6.82
N PRO A 156 7.14 -8.35 -7.11
CA PRO A 156 8.43 -8.53 -6.43
C PRO A 156 9.35 -7.31 -6.58
N ARG A 157 10.06 -6.94 -5.50
CA ARG A 157 10.96 -5.78 -5.44
C ARG A 157 10.24 -4.46 -5.75
N ASN A 158 9.03 -4.29 -5.22
CA ASN A 158 8.23 -3.09 -5.41
C ASN A 158 8.84 -1.88 -4.70
N TYR A 159 9.68 -1.13 -5.43
CA TYR A 159 10.32 0.08 -4.91
C TYR A 159 9.32 1.08 -4.32
N TYR A 160 8.14 1.26 -4.92
CA TYR A 160 7.17 2.23 -4.45
C TYR A 160 6.47 1.79 -3.15
N ALA A 161 6.20 0.48 -3.00
CA ALA A 161 5.68 -0.08 -1.75
C ALA A 161 6.72 0.07 -0.63
N TRP A 162 7.98 -0.28 -0.89
CA TRP A 162 9.06 -0.14 0.09
C TRP A 162 9.37 1.31 0.46
N SER A 163 9.28 2.24 -0.51
CA SER A 163 9.35 3.67 -0.25
C SER A 163 8.18 4.15 0.63
N HIS A 164 6.98 3.59 0.45
CA HIS A 164 5.82 3.88 1.32
C HIS A 164 5.97 3.27 2.72
N TRP A 165 6.52 2.06 2.82
CA TRP A 165 6.89 1.46 4.11
C TRP A 165 7.81 2.38 4.89
N ARG A 166 8.84 2.91 4.20
CA ARG A 166 9.77 3.87 4.81
C ARG A 166 9.06 5.13 5.31
N PHE A 167 8.16 5.70 4.51
CA PHE A 167 7.32 6.82 4.93
C PHE A 167 6.54 6.50 6.22
N CYS A 168 5.95 5.31 6.33
CA CYS A 168 5.20 4.89 7.51
C CYS A 168 6.11 4.67 8.73
N VAL A 169 7.32 4.14 8.54
CA VAL A 169 8.33 4.01 9.59
C VAL A 169 8.80 5.38 10.07
N ASP A 170 9.11 6.31 9.17
CA ASP A 170 9.53 7.65 9.56
C ASP A 170 8.43 8.32 10.40
N ALA A 171 7.16 8.21 9.97
CA ALA A 171 6.02 8.70 10.74
C ALA A 171 5.91 8.04 12.13
N LEU A 172 6.19 6.74 12.24
CA LEU A 172 6.21 6.04 13.52
C LEU A 172 7.36 6.52 14.42
N LEU A 173 8.58 6.62 13.88
CA LEU A 173 9.77 7.03 14.64
C LEU A 173 9.65 8.48 15.10
N ASP A 174 9.14 9.38 14.27
CA ASP A 174 8.88 10.78 14.65
C ASP A 174 7.99 10.85 15.90
N THR A 175 6.94 10.03 16.00
CA THR A 175 6.10 10.00 17.21
C THR A 175 6.82 9.47 18.44
N LEU A 176 7.75 8.52 18.28
CA LEU A 176 8.54 7.98 19.39
C LEU A 176 9.52 9.02 19.96
N THR A 177 10.01 9.96 19.13
CA THR A 177 10.85 11.08 19.62
C THR A 177 10.08 12.06 20.52
N VAL A 178 8.76 12.18 20.32
CA VAL A 178 7.90 13.08 21.11
C VAL A 178 7.45 12.41 22.40
N GLY A 179 7.18 11.12 22.36
CA GLY A 179 6.82 10.33 23.53
C GLY A 179 6.66 8.85 23.21
N ILE A 180 7.32 8.00 23.99
CA ILE A 180 7.22 6.55 23.84
C ILE A 180 5.90 6.10 24.47
N THR A 181 5.09 5.39 23.67
CA THR A 181 3.90 4.69 24.14
C THR A 181 4.05 3.21 23.83
N ASP A 182 3.50 2.35 24.69
CA ASP A 182 3.60 0.90 24.53
C ASP A 182 3.08 0.44 23.16
N ASP A 183 1.97 1.02 22.68
CA ASP A 183 1.38 0.69 21.38
C ASP A 183 2.32 1.00 20.20
N ARG A 184 3.05 2.12 20.25
CA ARG A 184 3.99 2.53 19.19
C ARG A 184 5.25 1.66 19.21
N LEU A 185 5.75 1.36 20.41
CA LEU A 185 6.89 0.46 20.60
C LEU A 185 6.56 -0.95 20.11
N HIS A 186 5.37 -1.44 20.47
CA HIS A 186 4.90 -2.76 20.05
C HIS A 186 4.70 -2.83 18.52
N LEU A 187 4.20 -1.75 17.91
CA LEU A 187 4.11 -1.66 16.45
C LEU A 187 5.50 -1.65 15.79
N LEU A 188 6.48 -0.93 16.33
CA LEU A 188 7.86 -0.93 15.83
C LEU A 188 8.47 -2.35 15.86
N LEU A 189 8.31 -3.05 16.98
CA LEU A 189 8.76 -4.43 17.13
C LEU A 189 8.08 -5.37 16.13
N GLU A 190 6.76 -5.25 15.96
CA GLU A 190 6.00 -6.02 14.97
C GLU A 190 6.53 -5.78 13.54
N GLN A 191 6.87 -4.54 13.19
CA GLN A 191 7.39 -4.21 11.87
C GLN A 191 8.81 -4.72 11.64
N TYR A 192 9.65 -4.70 12.67
CA TYR A 192 10.96 -5.35 12.61
C TYR A 192 10.80 -6.85 12.35
N ASP A 193 9.96 -7.55 13.12
CA ASP A 193 9.73 -8.99 12.96
C ASP A 193 9.17 -9.35 11.57
N GLN A 194 8.16 -8.59 11.10
CA GLN A 194 7.56 -8.82 9.79
C GLN A 194 8.56 -8.60 8.66
N LEU A 195 9.39 -7.55 8.74
CA LEU A 195 10.40 -7.28 7.73
C LEU A 195 11.53 -8.31 7.76
N SER A 196 11.97 -8.74 8.94
CA SER A 196 12.92 -9.84 9.10
C SER A 196 12.39 -11.12 8.46
N LEU A 197 11.17 -11.54 8.79
CA LEU A 197 10.54 -12.72 8.18
C LEU A 197 10.42 -12.58 6.66
N TRP A 198 10.06 -11.39 6.17
CA TRP A 198 9.98 -11.14 4.74
C TRP A 198 11.33 -11.37 4.04
N VAL A 199 12.44 -10.87 4.61
CA VAL A 199 13.79 -11.05 4.06
C VAL A 199 14.18 -12.54 4.05
N GLU A 200 13.81 -13.30 5.08
CA GLU A 200 14.03 -14.76 5.12
C GLU A 200 13.26 -15.50 4.01
N GLN A 201 12.03 -15.06 3.69
CA GLN A 201 11.18 -15.67 2.67
C GLN A 201 11.50 -15.18 1.25
N HIS A 202 12.03 -13.97 1.12
CA HIS A 202 12.31 -13.27 -0.14
C HIS A 202 13.77 -12.85 -0.24
N ILE A 203 14.67 -13.83 -0.17
CA ILE A 203 16.13 -13.62 -0.07
C ILE A 203 16.70 -12.71 -1.18
N SER A 204 16.07 -12.70 -2.36
CA SER A 204 16.46 -11.86 -3.51
C SER A 204 15.88 -10.43 -3.50
N ASP A 205 15.07 -10.06 -2.50
CA ASP A 205 14.55 -8.70 -2.36
C ASP A 205 15.54 -7.79 -1.62
N TYR A 206 16.48 -7.24 -2.40
CA TYR A 206 17.47 -6.30 -1.89
C TYR A 206 16.85 -5.01 -1.31
N SER A 207 15.62 -4.65 -1.73
CA SER A 207 14.96 -3.44 -1.22
C SER A 207 14.51 -3.67 0.22
N ALA A 208 13.85 -4.80 0.49
CA ALA A 208 13.45 -5.19 1.84
C ALA A 208 14.66 -5.30 2.79
N ALA A 209 15.72 -5.97 2.34
CA ALA A 209 16.92 -6.18 3.14
C ALA A 209 17.64 -4.84 3.44
N HIS A 210 17.66 -3.90 2.49
CA HIS A 210 18.15 -2.54 2.73
C HIS A 210 17.28 -1.76 3.73
N HIS A 211 15.95 -1.92 3.67
CA HIS A 211 15.05 -1.30 4.65
C HIS A 211 15.24 -1.87 6.06
N LEU A 212 15.58 -3.16 6.19
CA LEU A 212 15.85 -3.80 7.48
C LEU A 212 17.11 -3.22 8.14
N THR A 213 18.21 -3.13 7.41
CA THR A 213 19.46 -2.54 7.94
C THR A 213 19.29 -1.06 8.29
N ASN A 214 18.56 -0.31 7.45
CA ASN A 214 18.22 1.08 7.73
C ASN A 214 17.34 1.25 8.96
N LEU A 215 16.37 0.35 9.20
CA LEU A 215 15.51 0.40 10.37
C LEU A 215 16.34 0.28 11.64
N VAL A 216 17.24 -0.69 11.69
CA VAL A 216 18.16 -0.89 12.82
C VAL A 216 19.01 0.37 13.04
N ALA A 217 19.60 0.92 11.97
CA ALA A 217 20.42 2.12 12.07
C ALA A 217 19.64 3.35 12.55
N LEU A 218 18.35 3.49 12.19
CA LEU A 218 17.50 4.58 12.68
C LEU A 218 17.16 4.41 14.15
N VAL A 219 16.76 3.20 14.54
CA VAL A 219 16.40 2.88 15.93
C VAL A 219 17.58 3.14 16.86
N CYS A 220 18.81 2.78 16.45
CA CYS A 220 20.02 3.09 17.21
C CYS A 220 20.35 4.59 17.30
N ARG A 221 19.83 5.43 16.40
CA ARG A 221 20.00 6.89 16.44
C ARG A 221 18.94 7.60 17.26
N LEU A 222 17.88 6.90 17.69
CA LEU A 222 16.91 7.48 18.61
C LEU A 222 17.59 7.65 19.97
N ASP A 223 17.89 8.89 20.35
CA ASP A 223 18.41 9.24 21.67
C ASP A 223 17.31 8.95 22.73
N GLY A 224 17.35 7.77 23.34
CA GLY A 224 16.56 7.45 24.53
C GLY A 224 15.80 6.11 24.49
N GLY A 225 16.11 5.26 25.47
CA GLY A 225 15.13 4.61 26.35
C GLY A 225 13.97 3.82 25.72
N LEU A 226 14.15 3.18 24.55
CA LEU A 226 13.17 2.22 24.01
C LEU A 226 13.02 0.96 24.89
N GLY A 227 13.84 0.88 25.94
CA GLY A 227 13.93 -0.22 26.88
C GLY A 227 14.97 -1.23 26.45
N ALA A 228 15.71 -1.77 27.43
CA ALA A 228 16.78 -2.73 27.18
C ALA A 228 16.32 -3.95 26.35
N SER A 229 15.06 -4.37 26.49
CA SER A 229 14.48 -5.46 25.68
C SER A 229 14.41 -5.09 24.20
N THR A 230 13.91 -3.89 23.86
CA THR A 230 13.78 -3.44 22.47
C THR A 230 15.15 -3.20 21.85
N GLU A 231 16.04 -2.54 22.58
CA GLU A 231 17.40 -2.24 22.13
C GLU A 231 18.22 -3.50 21.92
N SER A 232 18.04 -4.55 22.74
CA SER A 232 18.69 -5.84 22.52
C SER A 232 18.18 -6.55 21.26
N ARG A 233 16.88 -6.41 20.97
CA ARG A 233 16.19 -7.09 19.87
C ARG A 233 16.46 -6.42 18.52
N ILE A 234 16.38 -5.09 18.48
CA ILE A 234 16.71 -4.27 17.31
C ILE A 234 18.10 -3.67 17.52
N SER A 235 19.15 -4.47 17.29
CA SER A 235 20.53 -4.04 17.43
C SER A 235 21.35 -4.36 16.17
N PRO A 236 22.49 -3.68 15.95
CA PRO A 236 23.41 -4.04 14.88
C PRO A 236 23.91 -5.49 15.02
N ALA A 237 24.08 -5.97 16.28
CA ALA A 237 24.51 -7.33 16.56
C ALA A 237 23.45 -8.37 16.17
N SER A 238 22.18 -8.16 16.54
CA SER A 238 21.09 -9.09 16.17
C SER A 238 20.85 -9.10 14.66
N ALA A 239 20.90 -7.93 14.01
CA ALA A 239 20.80 -7.82 12.57
C ALA A 239 21.95 -8.53 11.85
N PHE A 240 23.18 -8.39 12.35
CA PHE A 240 24.35 -9.06 11.79
C PHE A 240 24.26 -10.58 11.93
N ASP A 241 23.82 -11.09 13.08
CA ASP A 241 23.62 -12.53 13.31
C ASP A 241 22.55 -13.12 12.38
N HIS A 242 21.45 -12.40 12.20
CA HIS A 242 20.38 -12.75 11.27
C HIS A 242 20.90 -12.84 9.82
N VAL A 243 21.58 -11.79 9.33
CA VAL A 243 22.13 -11.77 7.97
C VAL A 243 23.19 -12.85 7.77
N THR A 244 24.06 -13.08 8.77
CA THR A 244 25.08 -14.15 8.74
C THR A 244 24.44 -15.53 8.64
N THR A 245 23.36 -15.77 9.40
CA THR A 245 22.59 -17.01 9.32
C THR A 245 22.02 -17.22 7.92
N LEU A 246 21.46 -16.18 7.30
CA LEU A 246 20.96 -16.25 5.93
C LEU A 246 22.07 -16.49 4.90
N LEU A 247 23.21 -15.81 5.03
CA LEU A 247 24.37 -16.00 4.17
C LEU A 247 24.93 -17.42 4.22
N SER A 248 24.94 -18.03 5.41
CA SER A 248 25.40 -19.41 5.58
C SER A 248 24.52 -20.43 4.83
N ARG A 249 23.22 -20.13 4.69
CA ARG A 249 22.24 -21.00 3.99
C ARG A 249 22.13 -20.69 2.51
N TYR A 250 22.30 -19.41 2.14
CA TYR A 250 22.06 -18.89 0.79
C TYR A 250 23.24 -18.04 0.27
N PRO A 251 24.47 -18.59 0.22
CA PRO A 251 25.68 -17.82 -0.07
C PRO A 251 25.74 -17.23 -1.48
N SER A 252 24.92 -17.74 -2.42
CA SER A 252 24.86 -17.26 -3.81
C SER A 252 24.00 -16.00 -4.00
N HIS A 253 23.30 -15.51 -2.98
CA HIS A 253 22.43 -14.35 -3.09
C HIS A 253 23.18 -13.06 -2.74
N GLU A 254 23.59 -12.30 -3.76
CA GLU A 254 24.34 -11.04 -3.62
C GLU A 254 23.63 -9.98 -2.77
N SER A 255 22.29 -9.99 -2.75
CA SER A 255 21.46 -9.11 -1.91
C SER A 255 21.83 -9.20 -0.42
N LEU A 256 22.07 -10.41 0.09
CA LEU A 256 22.45 -10.63 1.47
C LEU A 256 23.86 -10.10 1.78
N TRP A 257 24.79 -10.24 0.83
CA TRP A 257 26.15 -9.72 0.95
C TRP A 257 26.18 -8.19 0.98
N ALA A 258 25.29 -7.53 0.25
CA ALA A 258 25.16 -6.07 0.29
C ALA A 258 24.68 -5.56 1.66
N CYS A 259 23.87 -6.36 2.38
CA CYS A 259 23.37 -6.02 3.71
C CYS A 259 24.36 -6.31 4.85
N ALA A 260 25.37 -7.14 4.59
CA ALA A 260 26.41 -7.48 5.57
C ALA A 260 27.62 -6.52 5.56
N ARG A 261 27.63 -5.52 4.67
CA ARG A 261 28.67 -4.48 4.58
C ARG A 261 28.32 -3.29 5.47
#